data_AF-A0A7Z9L7H0-F1
#
_entry.id   AF-A0A7Z9L7H0-F1
#
_cell.length_a   1.000
_cell.length_b   1.000
_cell.length_c   1.000
_cell.angle_alpha   90.00
_cell.angle_beta   90.00
_cell.angle_gamma   90.00
#
_symmetry.space_group_name_H-M   'P 1'
#
loop_
_entity.id
_entity.type
_entity.pdbx_description
1 polymer ?
#
loop_
_entity_poly.entity_id
_entity_poly.type
_entity_poly.pdbx_seq_one_letter_code
_entity_poly.pdbx_strand_id
1 'polypeptide(L)'
;MWTIHGQHAQLQTINFSGTLDLAVPAAGLKDLCFSEQPLPSVQLLGVSLAQQLVDVSQISNHYARDNCLVANYGDVLETDCHAQIQWRCLDPRPELWLGGLELIVSFEAPLLTQLPEWRTTSEIPERLILSPGDGDSLAWNPVSRQGDDHQQDPTLDEDRFRMLLCRFPEQNLSYLEMVHCQASWLQVFLPEPNSATEIVRWGLQMPDDHLEKGVILRRILRGVFLPLEQDEVLAREVYQP
;
A
#
# COMPACT_ATOMS: atom_id res chain seq x y z
N MET A 1 -14.21 -4.65 -11.00
CA MET A 1 -14.05 -3.97 -12.29
C MET A 1 -13.77 -2.50 -12.03
N TRP A 2 -12.88 -1.93 -12.83
CA TRP A 2 -12.54 -0.51 -12.80
C TRP A 2 -13.32 0.25 -13.87
N THR A 3 -13.79 1.44 -13.51
CA THR A 3 -14.40 2.42 -14.44
C THR A 3 -13.66 3.74 -14.30
N ILE A 4 -13.40 4.44 -15.41
CA ILE A 4 -12.63 5.69 -15.42
C ILE A 4 -13.49 6.84 -15.94
N HIS A 5 -13.45 7.96 -15.22
CA HIS A 5 -14.11 9.23 -15.56
C HIS A 5 -13.11 10.38 -15.43
N GLY A 6 -12.48 10.75 -16.54
CA GLY A 6 -11.36 11.70 -16.51
C GLY A 6 -10.20 11.11 -15.72
N GLN A 7 -9.74 11.79 -14.67
CA GLN A 7 -8.65 11.31 -13.81
C GLN A 7 -9.15 10.53 -12.58
N HIS A 8 -10.46 10.34 -12.45
CA HIS A 8 -11.04 9.58 -11.35
C HIS A 8 -11.35 8.15 -11.80
N ALA A 9 -10.91 7.18 -11.02
CA ALA A 9 -11.25 5.78 -11.21
C ALA A 9 -12.14 5.28 -10.07
N GLN A 10 -13.12 4.46 -10.41
CA GLN A 10 -13.99 3.78 -9.45
C GLN A 10 -13.74 2.28 -9.54
N LEU A 11 -13.54 1.65 -8.39
CA LEU A 11 -13.49 0.22 -8.24
C LEU A 11 -14.82 -0.30 -7.71
N GLN A 12 -15.39 -1.29 -8.38
CA GLN A 12 -16.48 -2.10 -7.87
C GLN A 12 -16.13 -3.59 -7.95
N THR A 13 -16.05 -4.28 -6.83
CA THR A 13 -15.98 -5.75 -6.76
C THR A 13 -17.24 -6.30 -6.11
N ILE A 14 -17.29 -7.64 -5.93
CA ILE A 14 -18.40 -8.28 -5.22
C ILE A 14 -18.41 -7.95 -3.73
N ASN A 15 -17.23 -7.81 -3.11
CA ASN A 15 -17.10 -7.65 -1.66
C ASN A 15 -16.68 -6.24 -1.24
N PHE A 16 -16.07 -5.45 -2.12
CA PHE A 16 -15.65 -4.10 -1.79
C PHE A 16 -15.64 -3.14 -2.99
N SER A 17 -15.74 -1.86 -2.71
CA SER A 17 -15.65 -0.77 -3.67
C SER A 17 -14.80 0.38 -3.12
N GLY A 18 -14.32 1.24 -3.98
CA GLY A 18 -13.59 2.45 -3.60
C GLY A 18 -13.32 3.36 -4.80
N THR A 19 -12.71 4.50 -4.54
CA THR A 19 -12.34 5.49 -5.58
C THR A 19 -10.86 5.79 -5.53
N LEU A 20 -10.29 6.17 -6.67
CA LEU A 20 -8.91 6.60 -6.79
C LEU A 20 -8.86 7.86 -7.65
N ASP A 21 -8.11 8.87 -7.19
CA ASP A 21 -7.78 10.02 -8.01
C ASP A 21 -6.38 9.82 -8.59
N LEU A 22 -6.30 9.61 -9.90
CA LEU A 22 -5.03 9.33 -10.58
C LEU A 22 -4.12 10.57 -10.57
N ALA A 23 -4.69 11.77 -10.37
CA ALA A 23 -3.96 13.02 -10.18
C ALA A 23 -3.33 13.12 -8.78
N VAL A 24 -3.78 12.31 -7.83
CA VAL A 24 -3.26 12.32 -6.45
C VAL A 24 -3.01 10.88 -6.02
N PRO A 25 -2.05 10.17 -6.66
CA PRO A 25 -1.80 8.76 -6.37
C PRO A 25 -1.43 8.51 -4.91
N ALA A 26 -0.90 9.52 -4.21
CA ALA A 26 -0.57 9.45 -2.79
C ALA A 26 -1.79 9.23 -1.88
N ALA A 27 -2.99 9.63 -2.31
CA ALA A 27 -4.24 9.40 -1.58
C ALA A 27 -4.74 7.95 -1.68
N GLY A 28 -4.19 7.16 -2.61
CA GLY A 28 -4.54 5.76 -2.79
C GLY A 28 -6.02 5.52 -3.07
N LEU A 29 -6.48 4.32 -2.71
CA LEU A 29 -7.87 3.91 -2.76
C LEU A 29 -8.61 4.43 -1.52
N LYS A 30 -9.60 5.30 -1.72
CA LYS A 30 -10.41 5.93 -0.67
C LYS A 30 -11.91 5.62 -0.86
N ASP A 31 -12.75 6.20 -0.01
CA ASP A 31 -14.21 6.01 -0.01
C ASP A 31 -14.59 4.52 -0.02
N LEU A 32 -13.85 3.74 0.78
CA LEU A 32 -13.95 2.29 0.79
C LEU A 32 -15.26 1.84 1.40
N CYS A 33 -15.94 0.94 0.71
CA CYS A 33 -17.06 0.18 1.27
C CYS A 33 -16.73 -1.30 1.17
N PHE A 34 -17.01 -2.06 2.23
CA PHE A 34 -16.91 -3.51 2.26
C PHE A 34 -18.28 -4.10 2.57
N SER A 35 -18.79 -4.99 1.73
CA SER A 35 -20.16 -5.55 1.83
C SER A 35 -21.21 -4.46 2.05
N GLU A 36 -21.12 -3.38 1.25
CA GLU A 36 -21.96 -2.18 1.33
C GLU A 36 -21.82 -1.34 2.61
N GLN A 37 -20.97 -1.73 3.55
CA GLN A 37 -20.68 -0.95 4.76
C GLN A 37 -19.45 -0.05 4.55
N PRO A 38 -19.54 1.26 4.85
CA PRO A 38 -18.40 2.16 4.71
C PRO A 38 -17.29 1.80 5.70
N LEU A 39 -16.05 1.88 5.24
CA LEU A 39 -14.84 1.86 6.05
C LEU A 39 -14.33 3.32 6.18
N PRO A 40 -14.79 4.07 7.18
CA PRO A 40 -14.51 5.50 7.27
C PRO A 40 -13.02 5.78 7.48
N SER A 41 -12.53 6.85 6.84
CA SER A 41 -11.16 7.34 7.01
C SER A 41 -10.07 6.32 6.65
N VAL A 42 -10.38 5.37 5.76
CA VAL A 42 -9.41 4.41 5.22
C VAL A 42 -8.92 4.89 3.85
N GLN A 43 -7.60 4.92 3.69
CA GLN A 43 -6.91 5.13 2.42
C GLN A 43 -5.88 4.02 2.25
N LEU A 44 -5.93 3.26 1.16
CA LEU A 44 -5.05 2.10 0.99
C LEU A 44 -4.18 2.26 -0.26
N LEU A 45 -2.92 1.83 -0.16
CA LEU A 45 -2.04 1.61 -1.32
C LEU A 45 -1.86 2.88 -2.18
N GLY A 46 -1.67 4.01 -1.51
CA GLY A 46 -1.24 5.25 -2.12
C GLY A 46 0.24 5.22 -2.49
N VAL A 47 0.65 6.03 -3.46
CA VAL A 47 2.03 6.15 -3.92
C VAL A 47 2.43 7.62 -4.00
N SER A 48 3.51 7.97 -3.30
CA SER A 48 4.21 9.25 -3.48
C SER A 48 5.48 9.03 -4.27
N LEU A 49 5.64 9.78 -5.36
CA LEU A 49 6.88 9.86 -6.15
C LEU A 49 7.55 11.20 -5.79
N ALA A 50 8.82 11.17 -5.36
CA ALA A 50 9.64 12.30 -4.90
C ALA A 50 9.16 13.07 -3.64
N GLN A 51 10.09 13.78 -2.98
CA GLN A 51 9.81 14.63 -1.79
C GLN A 51 9.08 15.92 -2.11
N GLN A 52 9.25 16.45 -3.32
CA GLN A 52 8.41 17.53 -3.83
C GLN A 52 7.25 16.89 -4.55
N LEU A 53 6.04 17.19 -4.06
CA LEU A 53 4.77 16.94 -4.71
C LEU A 53 4.96 17.14 -6.21
N VAL A 54 5.14 16.03 -6.94
CA VAL A 54 5.13 16.07 -8.40
C VAL A 54 3.88 16.86 -8.74
N ASP A 55 4.02 17.90 -9.55
CA ASP A 55 2.87 18.51 -10.19
C ASP A 55 2.31 17.38 -11.08
N VAL A 56 1.39 16.58 -10.52
CA VAL A 56 0.84 15.34 -11.11
C VAL A 56 -0.03 15.65 -12.35
N SER A 57 0.06 16.87 -12.87
CA SER A 57 -0.49 17.32 -14.14
C SER A 57 0.06 16.53 -15.35
N GLN A 58 1.00 15.61 -15.19
CA GLN A 58 1.56 14.81 -16.30
C GLN A 58 1.29 13.29 -16.20
N ILE A 59 0.05 12.90 -15.93
CA ILE A 59 -0.40 11.56 -16.33
C ILE A 59 -0.36 11.52 -17.85
N SER A 60 0.61 10.77 -18.41
CA SER A 60 0.78 10.66 -19.86
C SER A 60 -0.32 9.81 -20.50
N ASN A 61 -0.75 8.76 -19.79
CA ASN A 61 -1.81 7.87 -20.20
C ASN A 61 -2.36 7.09 -18.98
N HIS A 62 -3.63 6.73 -19.01
CA HIS A 62 -4.22 5.81 -18.05
C HIS A 62 -5.34 5.01 -18.70
N TYR A 63 -5.55 3.78 -18.24
CA TYR A 63 -6.59 2.90 -18.75
C TYR A 63 -6.93 1.81 -17.74
N ALA A 64 -8.13 1.25 -17.89
CA ALA A 64 -8.57 0.05 -17.18
C ALA A 64 -8.53 -1.13 -18.15
N ARG A 65 -8.01 -2.26 -17.69
CA ARG A 65 -8.01 -3.53 -18.41
C ARG A 65 -8.29 -4.66 -17.42
N ASP A 66 -9.39 -5.37 -17.64
CA ASP A 66 -9.82 -6.48 -16.79
C ASP A 66 -9.96 -6.04 -15.32
N ASN A 67 -9.16 -6.64 -14.43
CA ASN A 67 -9.07 -6.31 -13.01
C ASN A 67 -8.00 -5.25 -12.69
N CYS A 68 -7.36 -4.66 -13.69
CA CYS A 68 -6.24 -3.74 -13.52
C CYS A 68 -6.62 -2.30 -13.92
N LEU A 69 -6.23 -1.35 -13.09
CA LEU A 69 -6.13 0.06 -13.43
C LEU A 69 -4.65 0.39 -13.61
N VAL A 70 -4.29 1.03 -14.71
CA VAL A 70 -2.90 1.41 -15.02
C VAL A 70 -2.83 2.90 -15.28
N ALA A 71 -1.87 3.58 -14.65
CA ALA A 71 -1.52 4.97 -14.92
C ALA A 71 -0.02 5.10 -15.18
N ASN A 72 0.33 5.78 -16.26
CA ASN A 72 1.70 6.12 -16.62
C ASN A 72 1.94 7.59 -16.27
N TYR A 73 2.93 7.84 -15.42
CA TYR A 73 3.37 9.16 -15.02
C TYR A 73 4.62 9.49 -15.85
N GLY A 74 4.55 10.59 -16.60
CA GLY A 74 5.67 11.10 -17.38
C GLY A 74 6.80 11.61 -16.48
N ASP A 75 7.90 12.04 -17.09
CA ASP A 75 9.14 12.52 -16.49
C ASP A 75 8.96 13.00 -15.05
N VAL A 76 9.30 12.13 -14.10
CA VAL A 76 9.29 12.49 -12.67
C VAL A 76 10.40 13.53 -12.54
N LEU A 77 9.99 14.80 -12.38
CA LEU A 77 10.86 15.98 -12.39
C LEU A 77 12.18 15.64 -11.69
N GLU A 78 13.28 15.81 -12.42
CA GLU A 78 14.69 15.52 -12.06
C GLU A 78 15.25 14.15 -12.50
N THR A 79 14.45 13.21 -12.99
CA THR A 79 14.94 11.93 -13.54
C THR A 79 14.36 11.62 -14.92
N ASP A 80 15.17 11.05 -15.81
CA ASP A 80 14.71 10.52 -17.12
C ASP A 80 13.89 9.23 -16.95
N CYS A 81 13.30 8.97 -15.78
CA CYS A 81 12.55 7.76 -15.47
C CYS A 81 11.06 7.92 -15.81
N HIS A 82 10.47 6.85 -16.32
CA HIS A 82 9.02 6.74 -16.46
C HIS A 82 8.47 5.83 -15.35
N ALA A 83 7.46 6.31 -14.63
CA ALA A 83 6.79 5.54 -13.60
C ALA A 83 5.45 5.01 -14.12
N GLN A 84 5.22 3.71 -13.98
CA GLN A 84 3.93 3.08 -14.19
C GLN A 84 3.41 2.55 -12.87
N ILE A 85 2.20 2.97 -12.50
CA ILE A 85 1.51 2.48 -11.32
C ILE A 85 0.31 1.68 -11.78
N GLN A 86 0.19 0.47 -11.25
CA GLN A 86 -0.90 -0.44 -11.53
C GLN A 86 -1.58 -0.86 -10.23
N TRP A 87 -2.90 -0.70 -10.18
CA TRP A 87 -3.76 -1.22 -9.13
C TRP A 87 -4.55 -2.41 -9.68
N ARG A 88 -4.18 -3.62 -9.27
CA ARG A 88 -4.79 -4.88 -9.71
C ARG A 88 -5.70 -5.45 -8.64
N CYS A 89 -6.97 -5.66 -8.93
CA CYS A 89 -7.88 -6.33 -8.02
C CYS A 89 -7.58 -7.82 -7.95
N LEU A 90 -7.60 -8.35 -6.74
CA LEU A 90 -7.53 -9.77 -6.47
C LEU A 90 -8.94 -10.33 -6.34
N ASP A 91 -9.21 -11.40 -7.09
CA ASP A 91 -10.43 -12.17 -6.93
C ASP A 91 -10.48 -12.78 -5.52
N PRO A 92 -11.67 -12.82 -4.88
CA PRO A 92 -11.82 -13.45 -3.59
C PRO A 92 -11.46 -14.94 -3.67
N ARG A 93 -10.76 -15.42 -2.65
CA ARG A 93 -10.50 -16.84 -2.39
C ARG A 93 -11.14 -17.13 -1.05
N PRO A 94 -12.41 -17.55 -0.97
CA PRO A 94 -13.17 -17.60 0.28
C PRO A 94 -12.48 -18.36 1.43
N GLU A 95 -11.61 -19.30 1.09
CA GLU A 95 -10.78 -20.08 2.00
C GLU A 95 -9.53 -19.34 2.53
N LEU A 96 -9.12 -18.24 1.92
CA LEU A 96 -7.91 -17.46 2.24
C LEU A 96 -8.19 -15.97 2.48
N TRP A 97 -8.85 -15.30 1.53
CA TRP A 97 -9.14 -13.86 1.57
C TRP A 97 -10.45 -13.49 0.90
N LEU A 98 -11.08 -12.44 1.39
CA LEU A 98 -12.37 -11.94 0.92
C LEU A 98 -12.24 -10.99 -0.28
N GLY A 99 -11.02 -10.65 -0.69
CA GLY A 99 -10.72 -9.78 -1.81
C GLY A 99 -9.52 -8.92 -1.48
N GLY A 100 -9.01 -8.20 -2.47
CA GLY A 100 -7.86 -7.34 -2.23
C GLY A 100 -7.40 -6.59 -3.46
N LEU A 101 -6.26 -5.96 -3.30
CA LEU A 101 -5.62 -5.16 -4.31
C LEU A 101 -4.11 -5.38 -4.26
N GLU A 102 -3.50 -5.50 -5.42
CA GLU A 102 -2.06 -5.40 -5.57
C GLU A 102 -1.73 -4.05 -6.18
N LEU A 103 -0.80 -3.36 -5.54
CA LEU A 103 -0.16 -2.19 -6.07
C LEU A 103 1.17 -2.62 -6.68
N ILE A 104 1.31 -2.38 -7.98
CA ILE A 104 2.52 -2.69 -8.74
C ILE A 104 3.09 -1.35 -9.21
N VAL A 105 4.26 -0.99 -8.67
CA VAL A 105 5.00 0.20 -9.09
C VAL A 105 6.16 -0.26 -9.95
N SER A 106 6.21 0.23 -11.18
CA SER A 106 7.28 -0.04 -12.14
C SER A 106 7.98 1.25 -12.53
N PHE A 107 9.31 1.21 -12.57
CA PHE A 107 10.13 2.29 -13.10
C PHE A 107 10.90 1.78 -14.30
N GLU A 108 10.84 2.53 -15.39
CA GLU A 108 11.62 2.27 -16.60
C GLU A 108 12.61 3.42 -16.81
N ALA A 109 13.90 3.06 -16.90
CA ALA A 109 14.98 4.00 -17.11
C ALA A 109 15.59 3.82 -18.52
N PRO A 110 15.44 4.79 -19.44
CA PRO A 110 16.01 4.73 -20.79
C PRO A 110 17.53 4.90 -20.80
N LEU A 111 18.12 5.44 -19.72
CA LEU A 111 19.54 5.62 -19.48
C LEU A 111 19.89 5.16 -18.06
N LEU A 112 21.18 4.97 -17.77
CA LEU A 112 21.64 4.71 -16.40
C LEU A 112 21.29 5.93 -15.54
N THR A 113 20.44 5.75 -14.54
CA THR A 113 19.97 6.83 -13.67
C THR A 113 19.71 6.31 -12.27
N GLN A 114 19.73 7.23 -11.31
CA GLN A 114 19.18 6.98 -9.98
C GLN A 114 17.66 7.02 -10.07
N LEU A 115 17.02 6.13 -9.30
CA LEU A 115 15.59 6.18 -9.13
C LEU A 115 15.19 7.38 -8.27
N PRO A 116 14.03 8.01 -8.56
CA PRO A 116 13.48 8.97 -7.63
C PRO A 116 13.11 8.26 -6.32
N GLU A 117 13.27 8.95 -5.19
CA GLU A 117 12.73 8.48 -3.92
C GLU A 117 11.22 8.28 -4.07
N TRP A 118 10.70 7.17 -3.57
CA TRP A 118 9.27 6.92 -3.58
C TRP A 118 8.86 6.09 -2.38
N ARG A 119 7.59 6.26 -2.01
CA ARG A 119 6.99 5.54 -0.90
C ARG A 119 5.56 5.15 -1.21
N THR A 120 5.15 4.04 -0.63
CA THR A 120 3.73 3.71 -0.52
C THR A 120 3.17 4.30 0.76
N THR A 121 1.87 4.57 0.80
CA THR A 121 1.19 5.06 1.99
C THR A 121 -0.17 4.39 2.13
N SER A 122 -0.47 3.91 3.33
CA SER A 122 -1.81 3.49 3.72
C SER A 122 -2.15 4.15 5.06
N GLU A 123 -3.42 4.50 5.23
CA GLU A 123 -3.99 5.17 6.39
C GLU A 123 -5.26 4.46 6.83
N ILE A 124 -5.38 4.21 8.13
CA ILE A 124 -6.58 3.66 8.75
C ILE A 124 -6.85 4.37 10.08
N PRO A 125 -8.11 4.46 10.53
CA PRO A 125 -8.38 4.91 11.88
C PRO A 125 -7.79 3.93 12.93
N GLU A 126 -7.42 4.43 14.11
CA GLU A 126 -6.69 3.73 15.16
C GLU A 126 -7.34 2.39 15.46
N ARG A 127 -6.66 1.34 15.01
CA ARG A 127 -7.07 -0.05 15.10
C ARG A 127 -5.88 -0.85 15.58
N LEU A 128 -6.13 -2.07 16.06
CA LEU A 128 -5.06 -2.98 16.47
C LEU A 128 -4.22 -3.33 15.23
N ILE A 129 -2.99 -2.81 15.20
CA ILE A 129 -2.00 -3.13 14.18
C ILE A 129 -1.05 -4.15 14.77
N LEU A 130 -0.90 -5.24 14.05
CA LEU A 130 -0.01 -6.32 14.41
C LEU A 130 1.08 -6.45 13.35
N SER A 131 2.32 -6.67 13.81
CA SER A 131 3.41 -7.13 12.98
C SER A 131 3.83 -8.55 13.40
N PRO A 132 4.42 -9.35 12.49
CA PRO A 132 5.06 -10.60 12.89
C PRO A 132 6.09 -10.33 13.99
N GLY A 133 6.15 -11.21 14.98
CA GLY A 133 7.14 -11.12 16.06
C GLY A 133 8.56 -11.42 15.60
N ASP A 134 9.52 -11.13 16.48
CA ASP A 134 10.94 -11.37 16.20
C ASP A 134 11.28 -12.88 16.16
N GLY A 135 12.00 -13.30 15.12
CA GLY A 135 12.50 -14.68 14.93
C GLY A 135 11.47 -15.65 14.30
N ASP A 136 11.68 -16.97 14.47
CA ASP A 136 10.71 -18.04 14.08
C ASP A 136 9.41 -18.00 14.92
N SER A 137 9.22 -16.96 15.73
CA SER A 137 8.02 -16.74 16.50
C SER A 137 6.86 -16.45 15.57
N LEU A 138 5.95 -17.42 15.48
CA LEU A 138 4.65 -17.27 14.81
C LEU A 138 3.77 -16.18 15.46
N ALA A 139 4.12 -15.63 16.62
CA ALA A 139 3.26 -14.67 17.33
C ALA A 139 3.16 -13.33 16.60
N TRP A 140 1.95 -12.76 16.60
CA TRP A 140 1.68 -11.40 16.16
C TRP A 140 1.82 -10.44 17.34
N ASN A 141 2.63 -9.40 17.18
CA ASN A 141 2.91 -8.41 18.22
C ASN A 141 2.19 -7.09 17.90
N PRO A 142 1.51 -6.47 18.88
CA PRO A 142 1.01 -5.11 18.74
C PRO A 142 2.14 -4.14 18.40
N VAL A 143 1.96 -3.36 17.34
CA VAL A 143 2.86 -2.26 17.01
C VAL A 143 2.72 -1.22 18.11
N SER A 144 3.70 -1.17 19.00
CA SER A 144 3.67 -0.33 20.20
C SER A 144 4.17 1.08 19.87
N ARG A 145 3.51 2.10 20.44
CA ARG A 145 4.04 3.47 20.47
C ARG A 145 5.33 3.46 21.29
N GLN A 146 6.50 3.61 20.67
CA GLN A 146 7.69 3.98 21.44
C GLN A 146 7.54 5.45 21.85
N GLY A 147 7.57 5.71 23.16
CA GLY A 147 7.33 7.03 23.72
C GLY A 147 8.50 7.99 23.49
N ASP A 148 8.16 9.25 23.20
CA ASP A 148 8.86 10.54 23.37
C ASP A 148 10.38 10.70 23.11
N ASP A 149 11.14 9.65 22.79
CA ASP A 149 12.51 9.80 22.32
C ASP A 149 12.47 10.01 20.79
N HIS A 150 12.46 11.29 20.42
CA HIS A 150 12.48 11.85 19.07
C HIS A 150 13.63 11.41 18.13
N GLN A 151 14.28 10.27 18.34
CA GLN A 151 15.45 9.88 17.53
C GLN A 151 15.56 8.41 17.15
N GLN A 152 14.56 7.56 17.41
CA GLN A 152 14.55 6.22 16.85
C GLN A 152 13.24 5.99 16.11
N ASP A 153 13.27 6.27 14.80
CA ASP A 153 12.39 5.57 13.85
C ASP A 153 12.46 4.08 14.22
N PRO A 154 11.32 3.37 14.33
CA PRO A 154 11.34 1.93 14.46
C PRO A 154 11.92 1.36 13.16
N THR A 155 13.25 1.26 13.09
CA THR A 155 13.95 0.49 12.06
C THR A 155 13.67 -0.97 12.38
N LEU A 156 12.51 -1.43 11.90
CA LEU A 156 12.21 -2.84 11.81
C LEU A 156 13.36 -3.47 11.01
N ASP A 157 14.00 -4.50 11.57
CA ASP A 157 15.22 -5.15 11.05
C ASP A 157 15.14 -5.40 9.53
N GLU A 158 16.08 -4.85 8.74
CA GLU A 158 16.06 -4.75 7.26
C GLU A 158 15.82 -6.09 6.54
N ASP A 159 16.16 -7.21 7.19
CA ASP A 159 16.06 -8.56 6.65
C ASP A 159 14.72 -9.28 6.93
N ARG A 160 13.73 -8.62 7.56
CA ARG A 160 12.51 -9.30 8.05
C ARG A 160 11.23 -8.98 7.30
N PHE A 161 10.39 -10.03 7.21
CA PHE A 161 9.02 -10.05 6.73
C PHE A 161 8.22 -8.80 7.14
N ARG A 162 7.62 -8.13 6.14
CA ARG A 162 6.81 -6.92 6.35
C ARG A 162 5.35 -7.24 6.07
N MET A 163 4.65 -7.68 7.10
CA MET A 163 3.20 -7.80 7.12
C MET A 163 2.64 -6.86 8.18
N LEU A 164 1.58 -6.14 7.83
CA LEU A 164 0.80 -5.34 8.75
C LEU A 164 -0.64 -5.83 8.73
N LEU A 165 -1.10 -6.33 9.87
CA LEU A 165 -2.47 -6.80 10.04
C LEU A 165 -3.25 -5.77 10.87
N CYS A 166 -4.31 -5.25 10.29
CA CYS A 166 -5.14 -4.18 10.81
C CYS A 166 -6.57 -4.68 11.01
N ARG A 167 -7.05 -4.69 12.24
CA ARG A 167 -8.36 -5.29 12.58
C ARG A 167 -9.50 -4.29 12.52
N PHE A 168 -10.63 -4.71 11.97
CA PHE A 168 -11.89 -3.99 11.90
C PHE A 168 -13.02 -4.74 12.64
N PRO A 169 -13.05 -4.69 14.00
CA PRO A 169 -13.96 -5.51 14.79
C PRO A 169 -15.44 -5.28 14.51
N GLU A 170 -15.84 -4.01 14.35
CA GLU A 170 -17.23 -3.62 14.07
C GLU A 170 -17.74 -4.17 12.73
N GLN A 171 -16.83 -4.43 11.80
CA GLN A 171 -17.12 -4.96 10.45
C GLN A 171 -16.78 -6.46 10.33
N ASN A 172 -16.36 -7.11 11.44
CA ASN A 172 -15.87 -8.50 11.46
C ASN A 172 -14.82 -8.81 10.37
N LEU A 173 -13.93 -7.85 10.14
CA LEU A 173 -13.00 -7.83 9.01
C LEU A 173 -11.59 -7.53 9.51
N SER A 174 -10.58 -7.99 8.80
CA SER A 174 -9.20 -7.54 8.94
C SER A 174 -8.63 -7.15 7.58
N TYR A 175 -7.67 -6.24 7.57
CA TYR A 175 -6.90 -5.87 6.39
C TYR A 175 -5.44 -6.24 6.63
N LEU A 176 -4.87 -6.98 5.70
CA LEU A 176 -3.47 -7.38 5.70
C LEU A 176 -2.77 -6.70 4.55
N GLU A 177 -1.71 -5.95 4.86
CA GLU A 177 -0.81 -5.41 3.86
C GLU A 177 0.54 -6.11 3.94
N MET A 178 1.07 -6.56 2.80
CA MET A 178 2.30 -7.34 2.73
C MET A 178 3.16 -6.93 1.54
N VAL A 179 4.47 -6.88 1.77
CA VAL A 179 5.46 -6.62 0.72
C VAL A 179 6.09 -7.92 0.25
N HIS A 180 6.10 -8.14 -1.06
CA HIS A 180 6.66 -9.36 -1.67
C HIS A 180 8.18 -9.26 -1.95
N CYS A 181 8.88 -8.26 -1.41
CA CYS A 181 10.32 -8.09 -1.65
C CYS A 181 10.98 -7.34 -0.50
N GLN A 182 12.32 -7.30 -0.53
CA GLN A 182 13.18 -6.47 0.30
C GLN A 182 12.82 -4.98 0.10
N ALA A 183 11.77 -4.50 0.77
CA ALA A 183 11.61 -3.08 1.02
C ALA A 183 12.75 -2.65 1.94
N SER A 184 13.32 -1.47 1.69
CA SER A 184 14.46 -1.00 2.47
C SER A 184 14.03 -0.68 3.90
N TRP A 185 12.83 -0.11 4.09
CA TRP A 185 12.29 0.13 5.42
C TRP A 185 10.78 0.36 5.44
N LEU A 186 10.15 0.03 6.58
CA LEU A 186 8.75 0.28 6.88
C LEU A 186 8.68 1.38 7.95
N GLN A 187 8.02 2.49 7.65
CA GLN A 187 7.73 3.53 8.63
C GLN A 187 6.27 3.45 9.04
N VAL A 188 6.02 3.33 10.35
CA VAL A 188 4.67 3.42 10.90
C VAL A 188 4.57 4.72 11.70
N PHE A 189 3.74 5.63 11.22
CA PHE A 189 3.40 6.88 11.88
C PHE A 189 2.13 6.67 12.71
N LEU A 190 2.31 6.63 14.03
CA LEU A 190 1.21 6.55 14.98
C LEU A 190 0.72 7.96 15.32
N PRO A 191 -0.60 8.17 15.51
CA PRO A 191 -1.12 9.48 15.87
C PRO A 191 -0.58 9.93 17.24
N GLU A 192 -0.29 11.23 17.35
CA GLU A 192 0.15 11.82 18.63
C GLU A 192 -0.90 11.57 19.73
N PRO A 193 -0.48 11.34 20.98
CA PRO A 193 -1.41 11.24 22.10
C PRO A 193 -2.21 12.55 22.22
N ASN A 194 -3.54 12.44 22.20
CA ASN A 194 -4.51 13.57 22.17
C ASN A 194 -4.69 14.28 20.81
N SER A 195 -4.18 13.73 19.72
CA SER A 195 -4.61 14.18 18.40
C SER A 195 -6.10 13.91 18.21
N ALA A 196 -6.83 14.87 17.64
CA ALA A 196 -8.23 14.67 17.26
C ALA A 196 -8.37 13.63 16.13
N THR A 197 -7.28 13.32 15.42
CA THR A 197 -7.24 12.32 14.37
C THR A 197 -6.53 11.07 14.89
N GLU A 198 -7.33 10.09 15.31
CA GLU A 198 -6.92 8.73 15.59
C GLU A 198 -6.64 8.02 14.25
N ILE A 199 -5.67 8.47 13.45
CA ILE A 199 -5.32 7.84 12.17
C ILE A 199 -3.91 7.30 12.28
N VAL A 200 -3.75 6.00 12.05
CA VAL A 200 -2.44 5.39 11.84
C VAL A 200 -2.12 5.42 10.36
N ARG A 201 -0.95 5.96 10.04
CA ARG A 201 -0.38 5.93 8.70
C ARG A 201 0.83 5.02 8.71
N TRP A 202 1.01 4.24 7.67
CA TRP A 202 2.30 3.61 7.43
C TRP A 202 2.69 3.79 5.97
N GLY A 203 3.99 3.73 5.73
CA GLY A 203 4.54 3.76 4.41
C GLY A 203 5.76 2.90 4.29
N LEU A 204 5.91 2.32 3.11
CA LEU A 204 7.10 1.57 2.75
C LEU A 204 7.91 2.40 1.80
N GLN A 205 9.12 2.73 2.23
CA GLN A 205 10.12 3.30 1.36
C GLN A 205 10.97 2.19 0.78
N MET A 206 11.37 2.40 -0.46
CA MET A 206 12.07 1.43 -1.26
C MET A 206 13.51 1.89 -1.44
N PRO A 207 14.47 0.96 -1.58
CA PRO A 207 15.88 1.31 -1.61
C PRO A 207 16.18 2.19 -2.83
N ASP A 208 17.19 3.05 -2.67
CA ASP A 208 17.77 3.84 -3.75
C ASP A 208 18.57 2.91 -4.68
N ASP A 209 17.85 2.17 -5.51
CA ASP A 209 18.46 1.28 -6.49
C ASP A 209 18.98 2.09 -7.70
N HIS A 210 20.19 1.77 -8.16
CA HIS A 210 20.66 2.23 -9.46
C HIS A 210 20.10 1.30 -10.53
N LEU A 211 19.37 1.85 -11.50
CA LEU A 211 18.87 1.06 -12.63
C LEU A 211 19.84 1.10 -13.79
N GLU A 212 20.32 -0.08 -14.21
CA GLU A 212 21.01 -0.22 -15.48
C GLU A 212 20.08 0.16 -16.64
N LYS A 213 20.69 0.60 -17.76
CA LYS A 213 19.96 1.03 -18.95
C LYS A 213 19.01 -0.05 -19.46
N GLY A 214 17.73 0.29 -19.63
CA GLY A 214 16.72 -0.62 -20.18
C GLY A 214 16.23 -1.68 -19.18
N VAL A 215 16.60 -1.57 -17.91
CA VAL A 215 16.04 -2.40 -16.84
C VAL A 215 14.75 -1.76 -16.33
N ILE A 216 13.75 -2.62 -16.12
CA ILE A 216 12.50 -2.23 -15.46
C ILE A 216 12.57 -2.72 -14.02
N LEU A 217 12.56 -1.80 -13.07
CA LEU A 217 12.34 -2.15 -11.68
C LEU A 217 10.85 -2.36 -11.46
N ARG A 218 10.46 -3.46 -10.81
CA ARG A 218 9.08 -3.67 -10.38
C ARG A 218 9.05 -4.04 -8.90
N ARG A 219 8.12 -3.41 -8.18
CA ARG A 219 7.81 -3.70 -6.78
C ARG A 219 6.32 -3.97 -6.65
N ILE A 220 5.98 -4.93 -5.80
CA ILE A 220 4.61 -5.40 -5.60
C ILE A 220 4.30 -5.34 -4.12
N LEU A 221 3.27 -4.55 -3.80
CA LEU A 221 2.62 -4.49 -2.51
C LEU A 221 1.25 -5.14 -2.64
N ARG A 222 0.86 -5.98 -1.68
CA ARG A 222 -0.43 -6.65 -1.70
C ARG A 222 -1.20 -6.29 -0.44
N GLY A 223 -2.40 -5.76 -0.62
CA GLY A 223 -3.40 -5.56 0.42
C GLY A 223 -4.54 -6.55 0.24
N VAL A 224 -4.90 -7.33 1.26
CA VAL A 224 -6.05 -8.24 1.23
C VAL A 224 -6.94 -8.05 2.45
N PHE A 225 -8.23 -8.25 2.25
CA PHE A 225 -9.21 -8.34 3.30
C PHE A 225 -9.38 -9.79 3.75
N LEU A 226 -9.35 -10.02 5.06
CA LEU A 226 -9.48 -11.32 5.70
C LEU A 226 -10.71 -11.31 6.62
N PRO A 227 -11.40 -12.44 6.82
CA PRO A 227 -12.33 -12.54 7.93
C PRO A 227 -11.57 -12.32 9.24
N LEU A 228 -12.18 -11.62 10.20
CA LEU A 228 -11.56 -11.37 11.50
C LEU A 228 -11.31 -12.68 12.28
N GLU A 229 -12.19 -13.66 12.09
CA GLU A 229 -11.99 -15.00 12.63
C GLU A 229 -10.80 -15.65 11.94
N GLN A 230 -9.78 -16.03 12.73
CA GLN A 230 -8.55 -16.68 12.25
C GLN A 230 -7.69 -15.81 11.31
N ASP A 231 -7.86 -14.49 11.32
CA ASP A 231 -7.11 -13.56 10.48
C ASP A 231 -5.58 -13.75 10.55
N GLU A 232 -5.05 -14.02 11.74
CA GLU A 232 -3.62 -14.29 11.97
C GLU A 232 -3.12 -15.57 11.29
N VAL A 233 -3.96 -16.60 11.20
CA VAL A 233 -3.63 -17.87 10.55
C VAL A 233 -3.68 -17.67 9.05
N LEU A 234 -4.78 -17.11 8.55
CA LEU A 234 -4.98 -16.81 7.14
C LEU A 234 -3.88 -15.89 6.61
N ALA A 235 -3.50 -14.87 7.37
CA ALA A 235 -2.44 -13.94 6.99
C ALA A 235 -1.11 -14.64 6.69
N ARG A 236 -0.79 -15.70 7.43
CA ARG A 236 0.41 -16.53 7.17
C ARG A 236 0.23 -17.37 5.90
N GLU A 237 -0.94 -17.95 5.70
CA GLU A 237 -1.24 -18.76 4.51
C GLU A 237 -1.23 -17.93 3.23
N VAL A 238 -1.75 -16.70 3.25
CA VAL A 238 -1.70 -15.76 2.12
C VAL A 238 -0.25 -15.46 1.68
N TYR A 239 0.68 -15.45 2.64
CA TYR A 239 2.07 -15.12 2.41
C TYR A 239 2.92 -16.30 1.91
N GLN A 240 2.47 -17.55 2.08
CA GLN A 240 3.25 -18.71 1.61
C GLN A 240 3.41 -18.66 0.07
N PRO A 241 4.66 -18.66 -0.45
CA PRO A 241 4.94 -18.53 -1.87
C PRO A 241 4.51 -19.74 -2.70
#